data_AF-A0A945W3K4-F1
#
_entry.id   AF-A0A945W3K4-F1
#
_cell.length_a   1.000
_cell.length_b   1.000
_cell.length_c   1.000
_cell.angle_alpha   90.00
_cell.angle_beta   90.00
_cell.angle_gamma   90.00
#
_symmetry.space_group_name_H-M   'P 1'
#
loop_
_entity.id
_entity.type
_entity.pdbx_description
1 polymer ?
#
loop_
_entity_poly.entity_id
_entity_poly.type
_entity_poly.pdbx_seq_one_letter_code
_entity_poly.pdbx_strand_id
1 'polypeptide(L)'
;GIGTTSPQGKLDVNGAIYQRGSQLHADYVFKPDYDLESIREHADFMWENKHLKAVPKQKIDENGLEIIEVGSHRKGMLEELEKAHIYIEQLNNQNRALEARLEQQRDIFDARLAKLEALINVE
;
A
#
# COMPACT_ATOMS: atom_id res chain seq x y z
N GLY A 1 -25.37 -24.70 -11.64
CA GLY A 1 -24.12 -24.72 -10.87
C GLY A 1 -23.07 -25.47 -11.66
N ILE A 2 -21.80 -25.19 -11.41
CA ILE A 2 -20.64 -25.92 -11.92
C ILE A 2 -20.08 -26.72 -10.74
N GLY A 3 -20.08 -28.04 -10.81
CA GLY A 3 -19.64 -28.91 -9.70
C GLY A 3 -20.68 -29.11 -8.57
N THR A 4 -21.95 -28.72 -8.77
CA THR A 4 -23.05 -28.94 -7.82
C THR A 4 -24.36 -29.22 -8.56
N THR A 5 -25.20 -30.10 -8.00
CA THR A 5 -26.53 -30.45 -8.54
C THR A 5 -27.66 -29.58 -7.98
N SER A 6 -27.40 -28.83 -6.91
CA SER A 6 -28.38 -27.97 -6.23
C SER A 6 -27.88 -26.52 -6.13
N PRO A 7 -27.74 -25.80 -7.26
CA PRO A 7 -27.19 -24.45 -7.27
C PRO A 7 -28.05 -23.46 -6.48
N GLN A 8 -27.40 -22.61 -5.70
CA GLN A 8 -28.05 -21.58 -4.87
C GLN A 8 -28.13 -20.20 -5.55
N GLY A 9 -27.53 -20.04 -6.73
CA GLY A 9 -27.51 -18.77 -7.47
C GLY A 9 -27.37 -18.94 -8.98
N LYS A 10 -27.48 -17.83 -9.71
CA LYS A 10 -27.36 -17.81 -11.19
C LYS A 10 -25.98 -18.32 -11.66
N LEU A 11 -24.92 -17.99 -10.92
CA LEU A 11 -23.59 -18.58 -11.05
C LEU A 11 -23.19 -19.14 -9.68
N ASP A 12 -23.05 -20.46 -9.61
CA ASP A 12 -22.66 -21.19 -8.39
C ASP A 12 -21.60 -22.23 -8.80
N VAL A 13 -20.38 -22.07 -8.30
CA VAL A 13 -19.23 -22.91 -8.64
C VAL A 13 -18.71 -23.56 -7.36
N ASN A 14 -18.82 -24.89 -7.28
CA ASN A 14 -18.30 -25.67 -6.17
C ASN A 14 -16.87 -26.16 -6.52
N GLY A 15 -15.88 -25.33 -6.25
CA GLY A 15 -14.47 -25.61 -6.51
C GLY A 15 -13.66 -24.37 -6.88
N ALA A 16 -12.38 -24.58 -7.19
CA ALA A 16 -11.49 -23.50 -7.61
C ALA A 16 -11.75 -23.04 -9.05
N ILE A 17 -11.58 -21.74 -9.31
CA ILE A 17 -11.66 -21.16 -10.65
C ILE A 17 -10.24 -20.88 -11.15
N TYR A 18 -9.83 -21.57 -12.21
CA TYR A 18 -8.56 -21.32 -12.90
C TYR A 18 -8.81 -20.46 -14.13
N GLN A 19 -8.33 -19.22 -14.11
CA GLN A 19 -8.44 -18.29 -15.23
C GLN A 19 -7.12 -18.26 -16.01
N ARG A 20 -7.17 -18.45 -17.33
CA ARG A 20 -6.01 -18.35 -18.23
C ARG A 20 -6.05 -17.04 -19.01
N GLY A 21 -4.89 -16.40 -19.19
CA GLY A 21 -4.75 -15.21 -20.03
C GLY A 21 -5.22 -13.90 -19.38
N SER A 22 -5.42 -13.85 -18.07
CA SER A 22 -5.78 -12.61 -17.38
C SER A 22 -4.55 -11.75 -17.11
N GLN A 23 -4.63 -10.46 -17.45
CA GLN A 23 -3.63 -9.46 -17.07
C GLN A 23 -4.02 -8.83 -15.73
N LEU A 24 -3.93 -9.61 -14.65
CA LEU A 24 -4.26 -9.15 -13.29
C LEU A 24 -3.08 -8.50 -12.57
N HIS A 25 -1.86 -8.68 -13.09
CA HIS A 25 -0.64 -8.16 -12.50
C HIS A 25 -0.57 -6.63 -12.62
N ALA A 26 -0.11 -5.98 -11.55
CA ALA A 26 0.08 -4.54 -11.49
C ALA A 26 1.56 -4.15 -11.51
N ASP A 27 2.47 -5.09 -11.84
CA ASP A 27 3.94 -4.95 -11.80
C ASP A 27 4.50 -3.72 -12.53
N TYR A 28 3.71 -3.06 -13.38
CA TYR A 28 4.09 -1.81 -14.01
C TYR A 28 4.37 -0.69 -13.00
N VAL A 29 3.83 -0.74 -11.78
CA VAL A 29 4.14 0.26 -10.74
C VAL A 29 5.59 0.21 -10.27
N PHE A 30 6.29 -0.90 -10.52
CA PHE A 30 7.72 -1.05 -10.22
C PHE A 30 8.63 -0.60 -11.36
N LYS A 31 8.09 -0.13 -12.48
CA LYS A 31 8.93 0.31 -13.60
C LYS A 31 9.65 1.62 -13.26
N PRO A 32 10.89 1.82 -13.75
CA PRO A 32 11.65 3.04 -13.46
C PRO A 32 11.00 4.33 -13.96
N ASP A 33 10.16 4.25 -15.00
CA ASP A 33 9.44 5.36 -15.61
C ASP A 33 8.00 5.51 -15.07
N TYR A 34 7.60 4.71 -14.08
CA TYR A 34 6.29 4.87 -13.45
C TYR A 34 6.29 6.11 -12.55
N ASP A 35 5.41 7.06 -12.87
CA ASP A 35 5.18 8.26 -12.08
C ASP A 35 4.34 7.92 -10.84
N LEU A 36 5.03 7.45 -9.79
CA LEU A 36 4.40 7.15 -8.51
C LEU A 36 4.15 8.45 -7.75
N GLU A 37 2.89 8.72 -7.45
CA GLU A 37 2.51 9.85 -6.59
C GLU A 37 3.11 9.72 -5.19
N SER A 38 3.27 10.83 -4.46
CA SER A 38 3.68 10.75 -3.06
C SER A 38 2.60 10.09 -2.20
N ILE A 39 2.98 9.47 -1.07
CA ILE A 39 2.02 8.90 -0.10
C ILE A 39 0.99 9.95 0.36
N ARG A 40 1.39 11.24 0.40
CA ARG A 40 0.50 12.34 0.76
C ARG A 40 -0.53 12.60 -0.33
N GLU A 41 -0.10 12.79 -1.59
CA GLU A 41 -1.01 13.00 -2.71
C GLU A 41 -1.97 11.83 -2.89
N HIS A 42 -1.46 10.60 -2.71
CA HIS A 42 -2.26 9.39 -2.73
C HIS A 42 -3.34 9.40 -1.63
N ALA A 43 -2.95 9.73 -0.39
CA ALA A 43 -3.88 9.82 0.74
C ALA A 43 -4.92 10.93 0.54
N ASP A 44 -4.51 12.11 0.08
CA ASP A 44 -5.39 13.25 -0.18
C ASP A 44 -6.48 12.86 -1.20
N PHE A 45 -6.08 12.19 -2.31
CA PHE A 45 -7.03 11.65 -3.28
C PHE A 45 -8.00 10.66 -2.63
N MET A 46 -7.49 9.70 -1.87
CA MET A 46 -8.31 8.66 -1.23
C MET A 46 -9.34 9.26 -0.28
N TRP A 47 -8.95 10.23 0.55
CA TRP A 47 -9.85 10.87 1.52
C TRP A 47 -10.87 11.78 0.85
N GLU A 48 -10.46 12.56 -0.15
CA GLU A 48 -11.36 13.43 -0.91
C GLU A 48 -12.42 12.62 -1.67
N ASN A 49 -11.99 11.53 -2.32
CA ASN A 49 -12.86 10.71 -3.16
C ASN A 49 -13.57 9.58 -2.40
N LYS A 50 -13.19 9.34 -1.14
CA LYS A 50 -13.59 8.17 -0.33
C LYS A 50 -13.39 6.85 -1.08
N HIS A 51 -12.36 6.80 -1.93
CA HIS A 51 -12.18 5.75 -2.92
C HIS A 51 -10.72 5.65 -3.37
N LEU A 52 -10.24 4.43 -3.56
CA LEU A 52 -8.88 4.15 -4.05
C LEU A 52 -8.78 4.41 -5.56
N LYS A 53 -7.69 5.05 -5.99
CA LYS A 53 -7.55 5.58 -7.36
C LYS A 53 -7.59 4.49 -8.43
N ALA A 54 -6.93 3.35 -8.19
CA ALA A 54 -6.84 2.25 -9.15
C ALA A 54 -8.03 1.28 -9.07
N VAL A 55 -8.83 1.32 -7.99
CA VAL A 55 -10.01 0.46 -7.86
C VAL A 55 -11.15 1.06 -8.71
N PRO A 56 -11.84 0.30 -9.56
CA PRO A 56 -13.01 0.80 -10.27
C PRO A 56 -14.12 1.19 -9.30
N LYS A 57 -14.81 2.31 -9.55
CA LYS A 57 -16.01 2.69 -8.78
C LYS A 57 -17.14 1.68 -9.00
N GLN A 58 -17.96 1.48 -7.97
CA GLN A 58 -19.15 0.66 -8.07
C GLN A 58 -20.09 1.18 -9.16
N LYS A 59 -20.66 0.27 -9.94
CA LYS A 59 -21.81 0.54 -10.80
C LYS A 59 -23.04 -0.07 -10.13
N ILE A 60 -24.23 0.44 -10.44
CA ILE A 60 -25.47 -0.09 -9.89
C ILE A 60 -26.36 -0.50 -11.08
N ASP A 61 -26.99 -1.67 -10.99
CA ASP A 61 -27.93 -2.14 -12.00
C ASP A 61 -29.33 -1.53 -11.82
N GLU A 62 -30.25 -1.86 -12.72
CA GLU A 62 -31.65 -1.41 -12.67
C GLU A 62 -32.42 -1.87 -11.42
N ASN A 63 -31.89 -2.86 -10.70
CA ASN A 63 -32.49 -3.41 -9.47
C ASN A 63 -31.81 -2.89 -8.19
N GLY A 64 -30.87 -1.94 -8.31
CA GLY A 64 -30.15 -1.40 -7.17
C GLY A 64 -29.00 -2.28 -6.66
N LEU A 65 -28.58 -3.30 -7.41
CA LEU A 65 -27.48 -4.18 -7.04
C LEU A 65 -26.14 -3.64 -7.56
N GLU A 66 -25.10 -3.77 -6.75
CA GLU A 66 -23.75 -3.41 -7.16
C GLU A 66 -23.23 -4.34 -8.26
N ILE A 67 -22.70 -3.72 -9.31
CA ILE A 67 -22.02 -4.39 -10.42
C ILE A 67 -20.54 -4.05 -10.31
N ILE A 68 -19.73 -5.09 -10.17
CA ILE A 68 -18.27 -5.00 -10.15
C ILE A 68 -17.73 -5.91 -11.24
N GLU A 69 -16.86 -5.36 -12.09
CA GLU A 69 -16.06 -6.19 -12.99
C GLU A 69 -14.89 -6.77 -12.20
N VAL A 70 -14.96 -8.07 -11.90
CA VAL A 70 -14.07 -8.75 -10.95
C VAL A 70 -12.60 -8.68 -11.36
N GLY A 71 -12.30 -8.72 -12.66
CA GLY A 71 -10.92 -8.67 -13.15
C GLY A 71 -10.26 -7.32 -12.88
N SER A 72 -10.91 -6.24 -13.30
CA SER A 72 -10.46 -4.86 -13.10
C SER A 72 -10.41 -4.49 -11.63
N HIS A 73 -11.38 -4.96 -10.84
CA HIS A 73 -11.38 -4.75 -9.40
C HIS A 73 -10.18 -5.42 -8.73
N ARG A 74 -9.90 -6.70 -9.06
CA ARG A 74 -8.72 -7.41 -8.54
C ARG A 74 -7.42 -6.76 -8.98
N LYS A 75 -7.31 -6.35 -10.26
CA LYS A 75 -6.14 -5.64 -10.77
C LYS A 75 -5.91 -4.32 -10.02
N GLY A 76 -6.97 -3.53 -9.83
CA GLY A 76 -6.91 -2.28 -9.09
C GLY A 76 -6.46 -2.48 -7.65
N MET A 77 -7.01 -3.50 -6.95
CA MET A 77 -6.56 -3.84 -5.60
C MET A 77 -5.08 -4.24 -5.54
N LEU A 78 -4.58 -4.98 -6.52
CA LEU A 78 -3.16 -5.34 -6.59
C LEU A 78 -2.28 -4.11 -6.83
N GLU A 79 -2.70 -3.18 -7.69
CA GLU A 79 -1.99 -1.92 -7.90
C GLU A 79 -1.87 -1.13 -6.58
N GLU A 80 -2.96 -0.98 -5.84
CA GLU A 80 -2.97 -0.27 -4.54
C GLU A 80 -2.09 -0.98 -3.50
N LEU A 81 -2.10 -2.32 -3.49
CA LEU A 81 -1.26 -3.11 -2.60
C LEU A 81 0.23 -2.93 -2.94
N GLU A 82 0.59 -2.95 -4.21
CA GLU A 82 1.98 -2.78 -4.65
C GLU A 82 2.47 -1.35 -4.37
N LYS A 83 1.65 -0.32 -4.60
CA LYS A 83 1.94 1.06 -4.17
C LYS A 83 2.17 1.15 -2.66
N ALA A 84 1.32 0.51 -1.87
CA ALA A 84 1.48 0.49 -0.41
C ALA A 84 2.83 -0.14 0.00
N HIS A 85 3.28 -1.21 -0.65
CA HIS A 85 4.60 -1.80 -0.39
C HIS A 85 5.74 -0.85 -0.73
N ILE A 86 5.64 -0.09 -1.83
CA ILE A 86 6.63 0.94 -2.18
C ILE A 86 6.67 2.02 -1.09
N TYR A 87 5.52 2.52 -0.65
CA TYR A 87 5.48 3.53 0.41
C TYR A 87 6.00 3.01 1.75
N ILE A 88 5.71 1.75 2.11
CA ILE A 88 6.23 1.12 3.33
C ILE A 88 7.76 1.04 3.28
N GLU A 89 8.32 0.67 2.13
CA GLU A 89 9.77 0.61 1.92
C GLU A 89 10.42 1.99 2.06
N GLN A 90 9.82 3.01 1.44
CA GLN A 90 10.26 4.41 1.56
C GLN A 90 10.22 4.90 3.02
N LEU A 91 9.12 4.64 3.73
CA LEU A 91 8.96 5.00 5.14
C LEU A 91 9.97 4.29 6.03
N ASN A 92 10.21 2.99 5.80
CA ASN A 92 11.22 2.23 6.54
C ASN A 92 12.63 2.80 6.32
N ASN A 93 12.97 3.19 5.09
CA ASN A 93 14.24 3.84 4.80
C ASN A 93 14.38 5.20 5.49
N GLN A 94 13.31 6.01 5.50
CA GLN A 94 13.27 7.27 6.24
C GLN A 94 13.43 7.06 7.75
N ASN A 95 12.74 6.07 8.34
CA ASN A 95 12.87 5.74 9.76
C ASN A 95 14.30 5.34 10.11
N ARG A 96 14.93 4.47 9.34
CA ARG A 96 16.34 4.09 9.54
C ARG A 96 17.29 5.29 9.48
N ALA A 97 17.05 6.21 8.55
CA ALA A 97 17.84 7.44 8.45
C ALA A 97 17.63 8.37 9.65
N LEU A 98 16.41 8.44 10.18
CA LEU A 98 16.09 9.20 11.40
C LEU A 98 16.74 8.56 12.63
N GLU A 99 16.67 7.24 12.79
CA GLU A 99 17.32 6.50 13.87
C GLU A 99 18.83 6.73 13.88
N ALA A 100 19.48 6.67 12.72
CA ALA A 100 20.92 6.94 12.60
C ALA A 100 21.27 8.39 13.01
N ARG A 101 20.44 9.37 12.63
CA ARG A 101 20.63 10.77 13.04
C ARG A 101 20.43 10.96 14.55
N LEU A 102 19.46 10.27 15.14
CA LEU A 102 19.22 10.33 16.58
C LEU A 102 20.40 9.75 17.37
N GLU A 103 20.95 8.61 16.93
CA GLU A 103 22.13 8.03 17.57
C GLU A 103 23.35 8.96 17.44
N GLN A 104 23.57 9.55 16.26
CA GLN A 104 24.65 10.52 16.07
C GLN A 104 24.48 11.75 16.98
N GLN A 105 23.25 12.25 17.15
CA GLN A 105 23.00 13.39 18.05
C GLN A 105 23.26 13.01 19.50
N ARG A 106 22.84 11.81 19.92
CA ARG A 106 23.09 11.28 21.26
C ARG A 106 24.59 11.18 21.54
N ASP A 107 25.37 10.61 20.64
CA ASP A 107 26.83 10.51 20.78
C ASP A 107 27.49 11.90 20.93
N ILE A 108 27.02 12.89 20.15
CA ILE A 108 27.50 14.27 20.26
C ILE A 108 27.14 14.87 21.62
N PHE A 109 25.93 14.62 22.13
CA PHE A 109 25.52 15.12 23.44
C PHE A 109 26.31 14.47 24.58
N ASP A 110 26.50 13.15 24.53
CA ASP A 110 27.28 12.40 25.53
C ASP A 110 28.74 12.90 25.56
N ALA A 111 29.36 13.10 24.40
CA ALA A 111 30.72 13.66 24.31
C ALA A 111 30.82 15.09 24.86
N ARG A 112 29.81 15.93 24.62
CA ARG A 112 29.76 17.30 25.17
C ARG A 112 29.55 17.28 26.69
N LEU A 113 28.71 16.38 27.19
CA LEU A 113 28.45 16.24 28.62
C LEU A 113 29.71 15.80 29.37
N ALA A 114 30.40 14.77 28.88
CA ALA A 114 31.67 14.31 29.46
C ALA A 114 32.72 15.43 29.52
N LYS A 115 32.79 16.27 28.49
CA LYS A 115 33.70 17.44 28.47
C LYS A 115 33.32 18.48 29.54
N LEU A 116 32.03 18.73 29.76
CA LEU A 116 31.56 19.66 30.79
C LEU A 116 31.81 19.10 32.20
N GLU A 117 31.54 17.82 32.43
CA GLU A 117 31.80 17.18 33.73
C GLU A 117 33.29 17.19 34.08
N ALA A 118 34.16 16.96 33.09
CA ALA A 118 35.61 17.08 33.28
C ALA A 118 36.07 18.51 33.62
N LEU A 119 35.37 19.54 33.15
CA LEU A 119 35.68 20.93 33.50
C LEU A 119 35.23 21.29 34.92
N ILE A 120 34.11 20.74 35.37
CA ILE A 120 33.55 21.01 36.71
C ILE A 120 34.34 20.29 37.81
N ASN A 121 34.82 19.07 37.56
CA ASN A 121 35.56 18.26 38.55
C ASN A 121 37.04 18.66 38.72
N VAL A 122 37.49 19.78 38.15
CA VAL A 122 38.87 20.28 38.23
C VAL A 122 39.02 21.45 39.24
N GLU A 123 37.93 21.90 39.87
CA GLU A 123 37.93 22.78 41.07
C GLU A 123 37.84 21.98 42.37
#